data_AF-A0A849TRT3-F1
#
_entry.id   AF-A0A849TRT3-F1
#
_cell.length_a   1.000
_cell.length_b   1.000
_cell.length_c   1.000
_cell.angle_alpha   90.00
_cell.angle_beta   90.00
_cell.angle_gamma   90.00
#
_symmetry.space_group_name_H-M   'P 1'
#
loop_
_entity.id
_entity.type
_entity.pdbx_description
1 polymer ?
#
loop_
_entity_poly.entity_id
_entity_poly.type
_entity_poly.pdbx_seq_one_letter_code
_entity_poly.pdbx_strand_id
1 'polypeptide(L)'
;MKPQKRSFTIAGHKTSISLEAPFWDALNEIAVAEGITAARLVARIDRTREDKERHGAKISPTNLSSAIRLFILAHYRSQFTVEAQLEKSS
;
A
#
# COMPACT_ATOMS: atom_id res chain seq x y z
N MET A 1 5.29 -18.09 5.51
CA MET A 1 6.50 -17.38 5.00
C MET A 1 7.02 -16.43 6.06
N LYS A 2 8.33 -16.15 6.11
CA LYS A 2 8.91 -15.18 7.05
C LYS A 2 8.89 -13.76 6.45
N PRO A 3 8.44 -12.73 7.18
CA PRO A 3 8.53 -11.35 6.72
C PRO A 3 9.98 -10.91 6.50
N GLN A 4 10.23 -10.23 5.39
CA GLN A 4 11.50 -9.59 5.07
C GLN A 4 11.47 -8.12 5.50
N LYS A 5 12.46 -7.72 6.28
CA LYS A 5 12.61 -6.36 6.79
C LYS A 5 13.37 -5.50 5.79
N ARG A 6 12.84 -4.31 5.49
CA ARG A 6 13.52 -3.26 4.71
C ARG A 6 13.48 -1.94 5.50
N SER A 7 14.46 -1.08 5.27
CA SER A 7 14.52 0.25 5.92
C SER A 7 14.47 1.34 4.86
N PHE A 8 13.68 2.38 5.12
CA PHE A 8 13.50 3.53 4.25
C PHE A 8 13.65 4.81 5.07
N THR A 9 14.05 5.90 4.41
CA THR A 9 13.91 7.24 4.99
C THR A 9 12.65 7.87 4.41
N ILE A 10 11.66 8.12 5.27
CA ILE A 10 10.37 8.71 4.91
C ILE A 10 10.18 9.96 5.77
N ALA A 11 9.92 11.10 5.16
CA ALA A 11 9.74 12.39 5.86
C ALA A 11 10.89 12.74 6.83
N GLY A 12 12.13 12.32 6.53
CA GLY A 12 13.30 12.53 7.40
C GLY A 12 13.46 11.51 8.52
N HIS A 13 12.50 10.60 8.70
CA HIS A 13 12.56 9.54 9.71
C HIS A 13 12.92 8.19 9.08
N LYS A 14 13.78 7.43 9.76
CA LYS A 14 14.09 6.06 9.35
C LYS A 14 12.94 5.15 9.76
N THR A 15 12.24 4.61 8.78
CA THR A 15 11.12 3.71 8.97
C THR A 15 11.51 2.32 8.52
N SER A 16 11.28 1.32 9.38
CA SER A 16 11.51 -0.07 9.02
C SER A 16 10.19 -0.82 8.86
N ILE A 17 10.10 -1.58 7.77
CA ILE A 17 8.89 -2.24 7.30
C ILE A 17 9.20 -3.73 7.14
N SER A 18 8.31 -4.59 7.65
CA SER A 18 8.43 -6.04 7.55
C SER A 18 7.23 -6.61 6.80
N LEU A 19 7.47 -7.11 5.58
CA LEU A 19 6.45 -7.69 4.71
C LEU A 19 6.89 -9.06 4.18
N GLU A 20 5.93 -9.95 3.93
CA GLU A 20 6.17 -11.19 3.22
C GLU A 20 6.63 -10.90 1.77
N ALA A 21 7.46 -11.77 1.19
CA ALA A 21 8.03 -11.56 -0.15
C ALA A 21 6.96 -11.22 -1.22
N PRO A 22 5.79 -11.92 -1.29
CA PRO A 22 4.78 -11.60 -2.29
C PRO A 22 4.21 -10.18 -2.16
N PHE A 23 4.17 -9.62 -0.95
CA PHE A 23 3.75 -8.22 -0.77
C PHE A 23 4.84 -7.24 -1.19
N TRP A 24 6.13 -7.60 -1.07
CA TRP A 24 7.20 -6.79 -1.64
C TRP A 24 7.13 -6.78 -3.16
N ASP A 25 6.89 -7.93 -3.78
CA ASP A 25 6.80 -8.08 -5.23
C ASP A 25 5.60 -7.27 -5.77
N ALA A 26 4.42 -7.48 -5.20
CA ALA A 26 3.22 -6.72 -5.51
C ALA A 26 3.39 -5.20 -5.32
N LEU A 27 4.06 -4.76 -4.26
CA LEU A 27 4.34 -3.34 -4.05
C LEU A 27 5.22 -2.77 -5.16
N ASN A 28 6.22 -3.53 -5.62
CA ASN A 28 7.09 -3.11 -6.72
C ASN A 28 6.34 -3.08 -8.04
N GLU A 29 5.51 -4.08 -8.33
CA GLU A 29 4.65 -4.12 -9.52
C GLU A 29 3.77 -2.88 -9.62
N ILE A 30 3.06 -2.55 -8.53
CA ILE A 30 2.20 -1.35 -8.49
C ILE A 30 3.04 -0.08 -8.69
N ALA A 31 4.21 0.02 -8.04
CA ALA A 31 5.08 1.19 -8.20
C ALA A 31 5.54 1.38 -9.65
N VAL A 32 5.94 0.29 -10.32
CA VAL A 32 6.32 0.28 -11.74
C VAL A 32 5.15 0.67 -12.62
N ALA A 33 3.96 0.10 -12.39
CA ALA A 33 2.75 0.43 -13.14
C ALA A 33 2.37 1.91 -13.02
N GLU A 34 2.64 2.52 -11.87
CA GLU A 34 2.42 3.95 -11.62
C GLU A 34 3.61 4.85 -12.03
N GLY A 35 4.71 4.29 -12.53
CA GLY A 35 5.91 5.06 -12.91
C GLY A 35 6.63 5.73 -11.74
N ILE A 36 6.52 5.19 -10.52
CA ILE A 36 7.15 5.71 -9.31
C ILE A 36 8.02 4.66 -8.62
N THR A 37 8.90 5.09 -7.71
CA THR A 37 9.69 4.16 -6.91
C THR A 37 8.85 3.55 -5.78
N ALA A 38 9.19 2.33 -5.35
CA ALA A 38 8.57 1.71 -4.18
C ALA A 38 8.70 2.59 -2.92
N ALA A 39 9.82 3.29 -2.74
CA ALA A 39 9.99 4.25 -1.65
C ALA A 39 8.98 5.41 -1.72
N ARG A 40 8.73 5.96 -2.91
CA ARG A 40 7.74 7.01 -3.11
C ARG A 40 6.31 6.51 -2.87
N LEU A 41 6.01 5.30 -3.31
CA LEU A 41 4.72 4.65 -3.05
C LEU A 41 4.50 4.45 -1.54
N VAL A 42 5.49 3.91 -0.84
CA VAL A 42 5.47 3.73 0.62
C VAL A 42 5.25 5.07 1.33
N ALA A 43 5.99 6.12 0.96
CA ALA A 43 5.81 7.46 1.55
C ALA A 43 4.40 8.04 1.32
N ARG A 44 3.78 7.74 0.17
CA ARG A 44 2.39 8.16 -0.12
C ARG A 44 1.38 7.40 0.74
N ILE A 45 1.57 6.09 0.91
CA ILE A 45 0.74 5.25 1.80
C ILE A 45 0.87 5.74 3.24
N ASP A 46 2.08 6.03 3.68
CA ASP A 46 2.41 6.55 5.00
C ASP A 46 1.70 7.87 5.29
N ARG A 47 1.76 8.84 4.37
CA ARG A 47 1.02 10.10 4.52
C ARG A 47 -0.49 9.90 4.59
N THR A 48 -1.03 9.06 3.70
CA THR A 48 -2.48 8.80 3.64
C THR A 48 -2.99 8.16 4.94
N ARG A 49 -2.21 7.28 5.57
CA ARG A 49 -2.58 6.64 6.84
C ARG A 49 -2.61 7.67 7.97
N GLU A 50 -1.61 8.55 8.03
CA GLU A 50 -1.51 9.59 9.07
C GLU A 50 -2.61 10.63 8.91
N ASP A 51 -2.93 11.01 7.67
CA ASP A 51 -4.06 11.89 7.37
C ASP A 51 -5.36 11.27 7.92
N LYS A 52 -5.62 9.98 7.66
CA LYS A 52 -6.82 9.29 8.17
C LYS A 52 -6.87 9.21 9.70
N GLU A 53 -5.74 8.93 10.34
CA GLU A 53 -5.62 8.92 11.80
C GLU A 53 -5.94 10.30 12.39
N ARG A 54 -5.37 11.38 11.83
CA ARG A 54 -5.61 12.75 12.29
C ARG A 54 -7.06 13.20 12.15
N HIS A 55 -7.78 12.70 11.16
CA HIS A 55 -9.20 13.02 10.94
C HIS A 55 -10.17 12.05 11.64
N GLY A 56 -9.68 11.21 12.57
CA GLY A 56 -10.53 10.38 13.42
C GLY A 56 -11.19 9.19 12.71
N ALA A 57 -10.59 8.68 11.63
CA ALA A 57 -11.12 7.51 10.93
C ALA A 57 -11.20 6.31 11.89
N LYS A 58 -12.41 5.76 12.06
CA LYS A 58 -12.73 4.67 13.00
C LYS A 58 -11.90 3.39 12.76
N ILE A 59 -11.37 3.22 11.55
CA ILE A 59 -10.48 2.12 11.17
C ILE A 59 -9.34 2.70 10.31
N SER A 60 -8.20 3.01 10.94
CA SER A 60 -6.94 3.22 10.25
C SER A 60 -5.97 2.09 10.62
N PRO A 61 -5.24 1.50 9.66
CA PRO A 61 -4.25 0.47 9.96
C PRO A 61 -3.18 1.02 10.91
N THR A 62 -3.07 0.41 12.10
CA THR A 62 -2.24 0.86 13.23
C THR A 62 -0.74 0.96 12.92
N ASN A 63 -0.26 0.31 11.87
CA ASN A 63 1.13 0.40 11.43
C ASN A 63 1.27 0.39 9.90
N LEU A 64 2.39 0.91 9.42
CA LEU A 64 2.69 1.04 7.98
C LEU A 64 2.72 -0.31 7.25
N SER A 65 3.14 -1.40 7.91
CA SER A 65 3.14 -2.73 7.26
C SER A 65 1.72 -3.21 6.97
N SER A 66 0.79 -3.02 7.91
CA SER A 66 -0.64 -3.30 7.69
C SER A 66 -1.24 -2.37 6.65
N ALA A 67 -0.87 -1.08 6.66
CA ALA A 67 -1.33 -0.11 5.67
C ALA A 67 -0.93 -0.50 4.24
N ILE A 68 0.32 -0.96 4.05
CA ILE A 68 0.80 -1.43 2.75
C ILE A 68 0.04 -2.67 2.29
N ARG A 69 -0.16 -3.67 3.15
CA ARG A 69 -0.93 -4.87 2.77
C ARG A 69 -2.35 -4.55 2.34
N LEU A 70 -3.04 -3.65 3.06
CA LEU A 70 -4.40 -3.22 2.71
C LEU A 70 -4.43 -2.40 1.41
N PHE A 71 -3.42 -1.55 1.18
CA PHE A 71 -3.29 -0.80 -0.06
C PHE A 71 -3.15 -1.75 -1.26
N ILE A 72 -2.25 -2.73 -1.17
CA ILE A 72 -2.05 -3.74 -2.22
C ILE A 72 -3.34 -4.51 -2.49
N LEU A 73 -4.01 -4.99 -1.44
CA LEU A 73 -5.28 -5.70 -1.57
C LEU A 73 -6.34 -4.84 -2.25
N ALA A 74 -6.47 -3.57 -1.85
CA ALA A 74 -7.42 -2.64 -2.44
C ALA A 74 -7.11 -2.37 -3.93
N HIS A 75 -5.83 -2.22 -4.28
CA HIS A 75 -5.39 -2.02 -5.66
C HIS A 75 -5.86 -3.16 -6.56
N TYR A 76 -5.52 -4.42 -6.25
CA TYR A 76 -5.92 -5.55 -7.09
C TYR A 76 -7.44 -5.80 -7.05
N ARG A 77 -8.11 -5.62 -5.90
CA ARG A 77 -9.59 -5.73 -5.85
C ARG A 77 -10.31 -4.70 -6.71
N SER A 78 -9.75 -3.50 -6.85
CA SER A 78 -10.35 -2.46 -7.70
C SER A 78 -10.34 -2.85 -9.18
N GLN A 79 -9.32 -3.58 -9.64
CA GLN A 79 -9.23 -4.08 -11.01
C GLN A 79 -10.36 -5.08 -11.33
N PHE A 80 -10.67 -5.97 -10.39
CA PHE A 80 -11.80 -6.90 -10.52
C PHE A 80 -13.19 -6.25 -10.35
N THR A 81 -13.25 -5.06 -9.74
CA THR A 81 -14.52 -4.33 -9.59
C THR A 81 -14.91 -3.61 -10.88
N VAL A 82 -13.92 -3.18 -11.68
CA VAL A 82 -14.15 -2.51 -12.98
C VAL A 82 -14.65 -3.49 -14.04
N GLU A 83 -14.11 -4.71 -14.10
CA GLU A 83 -14.59 -5.75 -15.03
C GLU A 83 -16.05 -6.15 -14.77
N ALA A 84 -16.44 -6.28 -13.49
CA ALA A 84 -17.82 -6.58 -13.11
C ALA A 84 -18.84 -5.45 -13.40
N GLN A 85 -18.36 -4.22 -13.66
CA GLN A 85 -19.20 -3.07 -14.03
C GLN A 85 -19.36 -2.94 -15.55
N LEU A 86 -18.37 -3.40 -16.33
CA LEU A 86 -18.45 -3.44 -17.81
C LEU A 86 -19.41 -4.54 -18.31
N GLU A 87 -19.46 -5.71 -17.65
CA GLU A 87 -20.40 -6.78 -18.01
C GLU A 87 -21.88 -6.45 -17.71
N LYS A 88 -22.15 -5.55 -16.76
CA LYS A 88 -23.53 -5.15 -16.38
C LYS A 88 -24.11 -4.03 -17.23
N SER A 89 -23.31 -3.42 -18.09
CA SER A 89 -23.73 -2.32 -18.98
C SER A 89 -23.91 -2.77 -20.44
N SER A 90 -23.87 -4.09 -20.69
CA SER A 90 -23.98 -4.70 -22.02
C SER A 90 -25.20 -5.58 -22.16
#